data_AF-A0A847VD71-F1
#
_entry.id   AF-A0A847VD71-F1
#
_cell.length_a   1.000
_cell.length_b   1.000
_cell.length_c   1.000
_cell.angle_alpha   90.00
_cell.angle_beta   90.00
_cell.angle_gamma   90.00
#
_symmetry.space_group_name_H-M   'P 1'
#
loop_
_entity.id
_entity.type
_entity.pdbx_description
1 polymer ?
#
loop_
_entity_poly.entity_id
_entity_poly.type
_entity_poly.pdbx_seq_one_letter_code
_entity_poly.pdbx_strand_id
1 'polypeptide(L)' 'MDKTKKHIPLSGLRDDVTSKCLTQQEVLNNAKYTQDGYVKVYGSIVGDIEES' A
#
# COMPACT_ATOMS: atom_id res chain seq x y z
N MET A 1 -25.23 13.58 -9.58
CA MET A 1 -25.32 12.45 -8.64
C MET A 1 -25.16 11.18 -9.43
N ASP A 2 -23.98 10.56 -9.40
CA ASP A 2 -23.77 9.25 -10.03
C ASP A 2 -24.61 8.20 -9.28
N LYS A 3 -25.59 7.62 -9.98
CA LYS A 3 -26.58 6.66 -9.45
C LYS A 3 -26.02 5.23 -9.35
N THR A 4 -24.71 5.04 -9.29
CA THR A 4 -24.09 3.73 -9.09
C THR A 4 -23.03 3.76 -7.98
N LYS A 5 -23.46 3.81 -6.72
CA LYS A 5 -22.71 3.00 -5.74
C LYS A 5 -22.86 1.57 -6.22
N LYS A 6 -21.88 1.08 -6.99
CA LYS A 6 -21.92 -0.24 -7.65
C LYS A 6 -22.29 -1.28 -6.59
N HIS A 7 -23.52 -1.78 -6.62
CA HIS A 7 -23.90 -2.92 -5.80
C HIS A 7 -23.08 -4.10 -6.29
N ILE A 8 -22.13 -4.54 -5.47
CA ILE A 8 -21.30 -5.71 -5.75
C ILE A 8 -22.05 -6.91 -5.17
N PRO A 9 -22.30 -7.98 -5.95
CA PRO A 9 -22.86 -9.19 -5.39
C PRO A 9 -21.92 -9.76 -4.33
N LEU A 10 -22.47 -10.39 -3.29
CA LEU A 10 -21.68 -11.01 -2.22
C LEU A 10 -20.68 -12.03 -2.78
N SER A 11 -21.05 -12.76 -3.84
CA SER A 11 -20.18 -13.69 -4.56
C SER A 11 -19.01 -13.04 -5.31
N GLY A 12 -19.03 -11.71 -5.48
CA GLY A 12 -17.93 -10.96 -6.09
C GLY A 12 -16.91 -10.45 -5.05
N LEU A 13 -17.13 -10.70 -3.76
CA LEU A 13 -16.17 -10.39 -2.71
C LEU A 13 -15.16 -11.52 -2.60
N ARG A 14 -13.94 -11.17 -2.20
CA ARG A 14 -12.90 -12.15 -1.90
C ARG A 14 -13.25 -12.90 -0.62
N ASP A 15 -13.10 -14.21 -0.63
CA ASP A 15 -13.21 -15.04 0.57
C ASP A 15 -12.17 -14.64 1.63
N ASP A 16 -12.57 -14.72 2.89
CA ASP A 16 -11.69 -14.41 4.03
C ASP A 16 -10.82 -15.61 4.40
N VAL A 17 -9.87 -15.93 3.51
CA VAL A 17 -8.90 -17.02 3.66
C VAL A 17 -7.48 -16.51 3.55
N THR A 18 -6.61 -16.99 4.43
CA THR A 18 -5.18 -16.66 4.41
C THR A 18 -4.50 -17.31 3.21
N SER A 19 -3.63 -16.56 2.54
CA SER A 19 -2.84 -17.03 1.40
C SER A 19 -1.35 -16.81 1.64
N LYS A 20 -0.52 -17.52 0.87
CA LYS A 20 0.93 -17.32 0.89
C LYS A 20 1.27 -15.90 0.44
N CYS A 21 2.01 -15.18 1.27
CA CYS A 21 2.58 -13.87 0.92
C CYS A 21 3.92 -14.02 0.21
N LEU A 22 4.34 -12.95 -0.48
CA LEU A 22 5.71 -12.81 -0.94
C LEU A 22 6.66 -12.80 0.26
N THR A 23 7.87 -13.32 0.07
CA THR A 23 8.93 -13.23 1.08
C THR A 23 9.41 -11.78 1.22
N GLN A 24 9.98 -11.43 2.37
CA GLN A 24 10.57 -10.10 2.59
C GLN A 24 11.59 -9.73 1.49
N GLN A 25 12.38 -10.69 1.02
CA GLN A 25 13.35 -10.48 -0.04
C GLN A 25 12.67 -10.15 -1.38
N GLU A 26 11.59 -10.84 -1.74
CA GLU A 26 10.84 -10.57 -2.97
C GLU A 26 10.15 -9.20 -2.94
N VAL A 27 9.64 -8.78 -1.78
CA VAL A 27 8.99 -7.46 -1.63
C VAL A 27 10.00 -6.32 -1.71
N LEU A 28 11.21 -6.53 -1.18
CA LEU A 28 12.23 -5.48 -1.08
C LEU A 28 13.21 -5.46 -2.28
N ASN A 29 13.14 -6.40 -3.21
CA ASN A 29 14.11 -6.55 -4.30
C ASN A 29 14.28 -5.30 -5.19
N ASN A 30 13.23 -4.50 -5.32
CA ASN A 30 13.19 -3.31 -6.17
C ASN A 30 13.35 -2.00 -5.38
N ALA A 31 13.48 -2.06 -4.05
CA ALA A 31 13.62 -0.87 -3.23
C ALA A 31 15.04 -0.31 -3.34
N LYS A 32 15.16 0.97 -3.75
CA LYS A 32 16.45 1.65 -3.93
C LYS A 32 17.29 1.70 -2.64
N TYR A 33 16.62 1.86 -1.50
CA TYR A 33 17.25 1.90 -0.19
C TYR A 33 16.40 1.08 0.78
N THR A 34 17.04 0.18 1.50
CA THR A 34 16.40 -0.66 2.51
C THR A 34 17.23 -0.65 3.79
N GLN A 35 16.56 -0.77 4.93
CA GLN A 35 17.20 -0.86 6.24
C GLN A 35 16.31 -1.68 7.18
N ASP A 36 16.87 -2.70 7.84
CA ASP A 36 16.19 -3.53 8.84
C ASP A 36 14.84 -4.15 8.38
N GLY A 37 14.70 -4.46 7.09
CA GLY A 37 13.46 -5.01 6.53
C GLY A 37 12.44 -3.96 6.07
N TYR A 38 12.81 -2.67 6.10
CA TYR A 38 11.97 -1.55 5.68
C TYR A 38 12.53 -0.88 4.43
N VAL A 39 11.65 -0.27 3.64
CA VAL A 39 12.05 0.67 2.59
C VAL A 39 12.45 1.98 3.25
N LYS A 40 13.69 2.40 3.04
CA LYS A 40 14.19 3.67 3.56
C LYS A 40 13.84 4.78 2.58
N VAL A 41 13.00 5.72 3.02
CA VAL A 41 12.62 6.90 2.25
C VAL A 41 13.36 8.10 2.82
N TYR A 42 14.25 8.69 2.03
CA TYR A 42 14.82 9.99 2.34
C TYR A 42 13.82 11.05 1.87
N GLY A 43 13.07 11.63 2.79
CA GLY A 43 12.21 12.77 2.46
C GLY A 43 13.07 14.02 2.26
N SER A 44 12.85 14.76 1.17
CA SER A 44 12.78 16.22 1.31
C SER A 44 11.44 16.50 1.98
N ILE A 45 11.42 17.25 3.07
CA ILE A 45 10.17 17.68 3.71
C ILE A 45 9.44 18.54 2.67
N VAL A 46 8.44 17.97 2.01
CA VAL A 46 7.49 18.73 1.19
C VAL A 46 6.24 18.85 2.06
N GLY A 47 6.19 19.93 2.84
CA GLY A 47 5.21 20.13 3.91
C GLY A 47 5.56 21.25 4.89
N ASP A 48 6.76 21.85 4.81
CA ASP A 48 7.11 23.11 5.48
C ASP A 48 6.48 24.31 4.74
N ILE A 49 5.17 24.23 4.52
CA ILE A 49 4.37 25.40 4.19
C ILE A 49 3.91 25.91 5.55
N GLU A 50 4.52 27.01 5.97
CA GLU A 50 4.28 27.76 7.20
C GLU A 50 2.82 27.70 7.67
N GLU A 51 2.59 27.14 8.87
CA GLU A 51 1.35 27.35 9.60
C GLU A 51 1.46 28.73 10.28
N SER A 52 0.75 29.73 9.74
CA SER A 52 0.53 31.07 10.32
C SER A 52 -0.79 31.14 11.08
#